data_AF-A0A7J8P247-F1
#
_entry.id   AF-A0A7J8P247-F1
#
_cell.length_a   1.000
_cell.length_b   1.000
_cell.length_c   1.000
_cell.angle_alpha   90.00
_cell.angle_beta   90.00
_cell.angle_gamma   90.00
#
_symmetry.space_group_name_H-M   'P 1'
#
loop_
_entity.id
_entity.type
_entity.pdbx_description
1 polymer ?
#
loop_
_entity_poly.entity_id
_entity_poly.type
_entity_poly.pdbx_seq_one_letter_code
_entity_poly.pdbx_strand_id
1 'polypeptide(L)'
;IQKKACDKFDPSFYPRFKKWCDDYFYIKHRGERRGLGGIFFDDLNDYDQEMLLSFATECANSVVPAYIPIIEKRKDTPFNESQKAWQQLRRGRYVEFNLVYDRGTTFGLKTGGRIESILVSLPLSARWEYDHKPEEGSEEWKLLDACINPKEWI
;
A
#
# COMPACT_ATOMS: atom_id res chain seq x y z
N ILE A 1 11.11 -4.94 8.89
CA ILE A 1 10.62 -6.35 8.95
C ILE A 1 10.72 -7.00 7.60
N GLN A 2 10.08 -6.46 6.56
CA GLN A 2 10.18 -6.97 5.19
C GLN A 2 11.63 -7.08 4.68
N LYS A 3 12.51 -6.11 4.97
CA LYS A 3 13.95 -6.24 4.63
C LYS A 3 14.56 -7.52 5.19
N LYS A 4 14.33 -7.82 6.48
CA LYS A 4 14.84 -9.05 7.11
C LYS A 4 14.26 -10.31 6.48
N ALA A 5 13.00 -10.27 6.04
CA ALA A 5 12.38 -11.38 5.31
C ALA A 5 13.06 -11.59 3.95
N CYS A 6 13.30 -10.53 3.19
CA CYS A 6 14.00 -10.59 1.90
C CYS A 6 15.46 -11.03 2.04
N ASP A 7 16.20 -10.47 3.01
CA ASP A 7 17.62 -10.73 3.24
C ASP A 7 17.92 -12.21 3.55
N LYS A 8 16.93 -13.00 3.97
CA LYS A 8 17.06 -14.46 4.18
C LYS A 8 17.27 -15.24 2.87
N PHE A 9 16.85 -14.68 1.75
CA PHE A 9 16.87 -15.35 0.45
C PHE A 9 17.88 -14.70 -0.48
N ASP A 10 17.81 -13.38 -0.64
CA ASP A 10 18.74 -12.62 -1.48
C ASP A 10 18.79 -11.16 -1.00
N PRO A 11 19.99 -10.62 -0.66
CA PRO A 11 20.14 -9.23 -0.21
C PRO A 11 19.65 -8.18 -1.22
N SER A 12 19.55 -8.54 -2.51
CA SER A 12 19.06 -7.65 -3.57
C SER A 12 17.52 -7.59 -3.64
N PHE A 13 16.81 -8.51 -3.00
CA PHE A 13 15.34 -8.57 -3.07
C PHE A 13 14.68 -7.36 -2.44
N TYR A 14 15.13 -6.94 -1.25
CA TYR A 14 14.52 -5.78 -0.61
C TYR A 14 14.64 -4.49 -1.44
N PRO A 15 15.84 -4.05 -1.89
CA PRO A 15 15.93 -2.82 -2.68
C PRO A 15 15.14 -2.91 -4.00
N ARG A 16 15.15 -4.08 -4.68
CA ARG A 16 14.37 -4.30 -5.90
C ARG A 16 12.87 -4.19 -5.65
N PHE A 17 12.34 -4.93 -4.67
CA PHE A 17 10.91 -5.04 -4.42
C PHE A 17 10.33 -3.83 -3.69
N LYS A 18 11.15 -3.12 -2.90
CA LYS A 18 10.78 -1.81 -2.35
C LYS A 18 10.59 -0.81 -3.46
N LYS A 19 11.56 -0.69 -4.37
CA LYS A 19 11.45 0.21 -5.52
C LYS A 19 10.23 -0.13 -6.37
N TRP A 20 10.02 -1.42 -6.64
CA TRP A 20 8.86 -1.84 -7.42
C TRP A 20 7.54 -1.52 -6.71
N CYS A 21 7.47 -1.64 -5.39
CA CYS A 21 6.31 -1.21 -4.60
C CYS A 21 6.02 0.29 -4.78
N ASP A 22 7.05 1.13 -4.69
CA ASP A 22 6.93 2.58 -4.87
C ASP A 22 6.48 2.97 -6.29
N ASP A 23 6.89 2.19 -7.30
CA ASP A 23 6.54 2.42 -8.71
C ASP A 23 5.14 1.88 -9.05
N TYR A 24 4.76 0.70 -8.53
CA TYR A 24 3.48 0.05 -8.84
C TYR A 24 2.31 0.77 -8.16
N PHE A 25 2.44 1.14 -6.89
CA PHE A 25 1.37 1.77 -6.12
C PHE A 25 1.32 3.30 -6.32
N TYR A 26 1.43 3.75 -7.56
CA TYR A 26 1.45 5.17 -7.94
C TYR A 26 0.16 5.61 -8.65
N ILE A 27 -0.46 6.69 -8.15
CA ILE A 27 -1.67 7.28 -8.72
C ILE A 27 -1.25 8.37 -9.71
N LYS A 28 -1.06 7.98 -10.97
CA LYS A 28 -0.47 8.86 -12.01
C LYS A 28 -1.19 10.21 -12.15
N HIS A 29 -2.52 10.24 -12.08
CA HIS A 29 -3.29 11.47 -12.22
C HIS A 29 -3.28 12.38 -10.97
N ARG A 30 -2.74 11.91 -9.83
CA ARG A 30 -2.58 12.70 -8.60
C ARG A 30 -1.13 13.06 -8.30
N GLY A 31 -0.17 12.40 -8.94
CA GLY A 31 1.25 12.63 -8.66
C GLY A 31 1.73 12.00 -7.35
N GLU A 32 0.95 11.12 -6.71
CA GLU A 32 1.23 10.56 -5.38
C GLU A 32 1.18 9.03 -5.36
N ARG A 33 1.92 8.40 -4.45
CA ARG A 33 1.80 6.98 -4.11
C ARG A 33 0.59 6.74 -3.22
N ARG A 34 0.03 5.54 -3.29
CA ARG A 34 -1.12 5.09 -2.47
C ARG A 34 -0.79 5.05 -0.97
N GLY A 35 0.48 4.87 -0.62
CA GLY A 35 0.93 4.77 0.77
C GLY A 35 2.45 4.88 0.87
N LEU A 36 3.01 4.36 1.96
CA LEU A 36 4.44 4.49 2.31
C LEU A 36 5.34 3.36 1.74
N GLY A 37 4.79 2.53 0.86
CA GLY A 37 5.51 1.43 0.22
C GLY A 37 5.42 0.12 1.01
N GLY A 38 6.45 -0.69 0.85
CA GLY A 38 6.54 -2.06 1.35
C GLY A 38 7.40 -2.89 0.41
N ILE A 39 6.95 -4.10 0.07
CA ILE A 39 7.54 -4.88 -1.02
C ILE A 39 6.45 -5.27 -2.02
N PHE A 40 6.80 -5.28 -3.30
CA PHE A 40 5.97 -5.77 -4.38
C PHE A 40 6.85 -6.54 -5.38
N PHE A 41 6.37 -7.69 -5.82
CA PHE A 41 7.03 -8.51 -6.81
C PHE A 41 6.00 -9.28 -7.62
N ASP A 42 6.34 -9.53 -8.87
CA ASP A 42 5.58 -10.32 -9.83
C ASP A 42 6.61 -10.99 -10.78
N ASP A 43 6.19 -11.99 -11.55
CA ASP A 43 7.04 -12.67 -12.54
C ASP A 43 8.40 -13.19 -12.00
N LEU A 44 8.48 -13.53 -10.70
CA LEU A 44 9.70 -14.05 -10.08
C LEU A 44 9.83 -15.55 -10.36
N ASN A 45 10.54 -15.91 -11.43
CA ASN A 45 10.67 -17.29 -11.91
C ASN A 45 12.13 -17.73 -12.19
N ASP A 46 13.11 -16.90 -11.85
CA ASP A 46 14.54 -17.15 -12.06
C ASP A 46 15.17 -18.10 -11.02
N TYR A 47 14.37 -18.64 -10.10
CA TYR A 47 14.85 -19.42 -8.96
C TYR A 47 14.09 -20.75 -8.83
N ASP A 48 14.65 -21.65 -8.03
CA ASP A 48 14.01 -22.93 -7.71
C ASP A 48 12.61 -22.74 -7.07
N GLN A 49 11.68 -23.62 -7.42
CA GLN A 49 10.27 -23.51 -7.02
C GLN A 49 10.08 -23.61 -5.50
N GLU A 50 10.86 -24.46 -4.81
CA GLU A 50 10.78 -24.60 -3.36
C GLU A 50 11.28 -23.34 -2.65
N MET A 51 12.33 -22.73 -3.22
CA MET A 51 12.83 -21.44 -2.75
C MET A 51 11.78 -20.34 -2.93
N LEU A 52 11.16 -20.24 -4.11
CA LEU A 52 10.14 -19.23 -4.41
C LEU A 52 8.91 -19.36 -3.49
N LEU A 53 8.45 -20.59 -3.26
CA LEU A 53 7.37 -20.86 -2.31
C LEU A 53 7.76 -20.47 -0.88
N SER A 54 8.99 -20.79 -0.47
CA SER A 54 9.52 -20.42 0.85
C SER A 54 9.61 -18.90 1.00
N PHE A 55 10.04 -18.20 -0.04
CA PHE A 55 10.13 -16.73 -0.07
C PHE A 55 8.75 -16.08 0.03
N ALA A 56 7.78 -16.54 -0.76
CA ALA A 56 6.40 -16.04 -0.70
C ALA A 56 5.78 -16.28 0.68
N THR A 57 6.03 -17.46 1.26
CA THR A 57 5.58 -17.84 2.61
C THR A 57 6.18 -16.94 3.68
N GLU A 58 7.50 -16.69 3.63
CA GLU A 58 8.17 -15.77 4.55
C GLU A 58 7.61 -14.34 4.41
N CYS A 59 7.38 -13.87 3.18
CA CYS A 59 6.79 -12.55 2.93
C CYS A 59 5.39 -12.43 3.55
N ALA A 60 4.53 -13.44 3.37
CA ALA A 60 3.20 -13.49 3.98
C ALA A 60 3.28 -13.52 5.51
N ASN A 61 4.14 -14.36 6.07
CA ASN A 61 4.38 -14.45 7.52
C ASN A 61 4.93 -13.14 8.10
N SER A 62 5.62 -12.32 7.31
CA SER A 62 6.16 -11.03 7.74
C SER A 62 5.09 -9.94 7.93
N VAL A 63 3.88 -10.10 7.35
CA VAL A 63 2.81 -9.09 7.41
C VAL A 63 2.32 -8.89 8.83
N VAL A 64 2.04 -9.97 9.55
CA VAL A 64 1.53 -9.95 10.93
C VAL A 64 2.48 -9.19 11.88
N PRO A 65 3.77 -9.57 12.02
CA PRO A 65 4.68 -8.84 12.89
C PRO A 65 4.97 -7.42 12.39
N ALA A 66 4.77 -7.12 11.10
CA ALA A 66 4.92 -5.75 10.58
C ALA A 66 3.75 -4.84 10.93
N TYR A 67 2.52 -5.37 10.90
CA TYR A 67 1.32 -4.54 10.97
C TYR A 67 0.64 -4.58 12.34
N ILE A 68 0.59 -5.73 13.01
CA ILE A 68 -0.10 -5.87 14.30
C ILE A 68 0.46 -4.93 15.38
N PRO A 69 1.80 -4.77 15.56
CA PRO A 69 2.31 -3.82 16.55
C PRO A 69 1.90 -2.37 16.30
N ILE A 70 1.66 -1.99 15.04
CA ILE A 70 1.14 -0.66 14.69
C ILE A 70 -0.30 -0.52 15.17
N ILE A 71 -1.13 -1.53 14.92
CA ILE A 71 -2.52 -1.55 15.37
C ILE A 71 -2.59 -1.51 16.90
N GLU A 72 -1.85 -2.38 17.60
CA GLU A 72 -1.83 -2.41 19.07
C GLU A 72 -1.43 -1.07 19.67
N LYS A 73 -0.44 -0.39 19.06
CA LYS A 73 0.03 0.92 19.51
C LYS A 73 -0.97 2.05 19.24
N ARG A 74 -1.79 1.96 18.19
CA ARG A 74 -2.55 3.11 17.65
C ARG A 74 -4.06 2.97 17.77
N LYS A 75 -4.60 1.77 18.01
CA LYS A 75 -6.06 1.51 18.04
C LYS A 75 -6.85 2.40 19.01
N ASP A 76 -6.23 2.76 20.14
CA ASP A 76 -6.86 3.57 21.19
C ASP A 76 -6.45 5.05 21.15
N THR A 77 -5.71 5.48 20.11
CA THR A 77 -5.32 6.88 19.96
C THR A 77 -6.55 7.74 19.68
N PRO A 78 -6.86 8.76 20.51
CA PRO A 78 -7.98 9.65 20.26
C PRO A 78 -7.84 10.35 18.92
N PHE A 79 -8.95 10.53 18.22
CA PHE A 79 -9.02 11.32 17.00
C PHE A 79 -10.21 12.26 17.03
N ASN A 80 -10.15 13.33 16.24
CA ASN A 80 -11.23 14.29 16.08
C ASN A 80 -11.88 14.20 14.69
N GLU A 81 -12.93 14.99 14.48
CA GLU A 81 -13.68 15.01 13.22
C GLU A 81 -12.85 15.48 12.01
N SER A 82 -11.88 16.39 12.19
CA SER A 82 -11.03 16.83 11.07
C SER A 82 -10.08 15.72 10.62
N GLN A 83 -9.49 14.97 11.55
CA GLN A 83 -8.69 13.78 11.26
C GLN A 83 -9.53 12.67 10.62
N LYS A 84 -10.78 12.52 11.06
CA LYS A 84 -11.72 11.58 10.43
C LYS A 84 -12.05 11.99 9.00
N ALA A 85 -12.31 13.27 8.74
CA ALA A 85 -12.53 13.80 7.40
C ALA A 85 -11.31 13.59 6.50
N TRP A 86 -10.10 13.86 7.01
CA TRP A 86 -8.87 13.57 6.29
C TRP A 86 -8.70 12.09 5.94
N GLN A 87 -8.99 11.18 6.88
CA GLN A 87 -9.00 9.74 6.60
C GLN A 87 -9.95 9.39 5.44
N GLN A 88 -11.13 10.02 5.37
CA GLN A 88 -12.09 9.76 4.28
C GLN A 88 -11.58 10.25 2.92
N LEU A 89 -10.89 11.39 2.88
CA LEU A 89 -10.23 11.88 1.67
C LEU A 89 -9.11 10.95 1.20
N ARG A 90 -8.29 10.44 2.14
CA ARG A 90 -7.24 9.45 1.81
C ARG A 90 -7.83 8.11 1.36
N ARG A 91 -8.97 7.70 1.92
CA ARG A 91 -9.74 6.55 1.42
C ARG A 91 -10.27 6.77 0.00
N GLY A 92 -10.64 7.99 -0.38
CA GLY A 92 -10.98 8.33 -1.75
C GLY A 92 -9.83 8.05 -2.74
N ARG A 93 -8.58 8.34 -2.35
CA ARG A 93 -7.37 7.98 -3.14
C ARG A 93 -7.16 6.48 -3.24
N TYR A 94 -7.48 5.73 -2.19
CA TYR A 94 -7.43 4.27 -2.21
C TYR A 94 -8.43 3.68 -3.23
N VAL A 95 -9.65 4.23 -3.27
CA VAL A 95 -10.67 3.88 -4.27
C VAL A 95 -10.19 4.23 -5.69
N GLU A 96 -9.66 5.44 -5.89
CA GLU A 96 -9.10 5.86 -7.19
C GLU A 96 -8.03 4.89 -7.69
N PHE A 97 -7.10 4.46 -6.84
CA PHE A 97 -6.09 3.49 -7.24
C PHE A 97 -6.69 2.15 -7.65
N ASN A 98 -7.53 1.56 -6.80
CA ASN A 98 -8.04 0.21 -7.03
C ASN A 98 -8.93 0.14 -8.28
N LEU A 99 -9.73 1.17 -8.55
CA LEU A 99 -10.63 1.16 -9.70
C LEU A 99 -9.96 1.58 -11.02
N VAL A 100 -8.88 2.37 -10.98
CA VAL A 100 -8.26 2.94 -12.19
C VAL A 100 -6.95 2.25 -12.57
N TYR A 101 -6.14 1.83 -11.59
CA TYR A 101 -4.76 1.40 -11.82
C TYR A 101 -4.47 -0.05 -11.42
N ASP A 102 -5.19 -0.59 -10.45
CA ASP A 102 -4.92 -1.95 -10.00
C ASP A 102 -5.25 -2.97 -11.11
N ARG A 103 -4.21 -3.66 -11.59
CA ARG A 103 -4.33 -4.62 -12.69
C ARG A 103 -5.25 -5.79 -12.32
N GLY A 104 -5.14 -6.28 -11.09
CA GLY A 104 -5.96 -7.39 -10.59
C GLY A 104 -7.45 -7.04 -10.54
N THR A 105 -7.79 -5.88 -9.96
CA THR A 105 -9.17 -5.37 -9.92
C THR A 105 -9.74 -5.16 -11.31
N THR A 106 -9.00 -4.46 -12.19
CA THR A 106 -9.45 -4.16 -13.56
C THR A 106 -9.69 -5.43 -14.37
N PHE A 107 -8.79 -6.41 -14.27
CA PHE A 107 -8.92 -7.69 -14.94
C PHE A 107 -10.15 -8.45 -14.43
N GLY A 108 -10.26 -8.65 -13.11
CA GLY A 108 -11.35 -9.41 -12.51
C GLY A 108 -12.74 -8.84 -12.83
N LEU A 109 -12.88 -7.52 -12.87
CA LEU A 109 -14.13 -6.86 -13.25
C LEU A 109 -14.49 -7.07 -14.74
N LYS A 110 -13.49 -7.14 -15.62
CA LYS A 110 -13.69 -7.31 -17.07
C LYS A 110 -13.92 -8.77 -17.48
N THR A 111 -13.40 -9.74 -16.71
CA THR A 111 -13.44 -11.16 -17.07
C THR A 111 -14.52 -11.95 -16.33
N GLY A 112 -15.45 -11.29 -15.64
CA GLY A 112 -16.55 -11.95 -14.92
C GLY A 112 -16.12 -12.66 -13.63
N GLY A 113 -15.09 -12.15 -12.94
CA GLY A 113 -14.71 -12.66 -11.63
C GLY A 113 -15.77 -12.42 -10.54
N ARG A 114 -15.58 -12.99 -9.35
CA ARG A 114 -16.50 -12.83 -8.23
C ARG A 114 -16.45 -11.40 -7.68
N ILE A 115 -17.42 -10.57 -8.07
CA ILE A 115 -17.45 -9.12 -7.79
C ILE A 115 -17.26 -8.78 -6.31
N GLU A 116 -18.01 -9.42 -5.41
CA GLU A 116 -17.90 -9.17 -3.96
C GLU A 116 -16.52 -9.52 -3.38
N SER A 117 -15.81 -10.49 -3.98
CA SER A 117 -14.43 -10.80 -3.58
C SER A 117 -13.43 -9.77 -4.10
N ILE A 118 -13.67 -9.22 -5.30
CA ILE A 118 -12.79 -8.21 -5.91
C ILE A 118 -12.92 -6.87 -5.18
N LEU A 119 -14.15 -6.46 -4.89
CA LEU A 119 -14.45 -5.15 -4.31
C LEU A 119 -14.37 -5.12 -2.77
N VAL A 120 -14.05 -6.23 -2.09
CA VAL A 120 -13.77 -6.25 -0.64
C VAL A 120 -12.62 -5.30 -0.26
N SER A 121 -11.77 -4.96 -1.23
CA SER A 121 -10.70 -3.98 -1.05
C SER A 121 -11.22 -2.55 -0.81
N LEU A 122 -12.44 -2.22 -1.24
CA LEU A 122 -12.98 -0.88 -1.10
C LEU A 122 -13.35 -0.58 0.37
N PRO A 123 -13.10 0.66 0.84
CA PRO A 123 -13.49 1.06 2.18
C PRO A 123 -15.02 1.19 2.30
N LEU A 124 -15.54 0.97 3.51
CA LEU A 124 -16.96 1.18 3.82
C LEU A 124 -17.46 2.59 3.47
N SER A 125 -16.59 3.60 3.63
CA SER A 125 -16.87 4.99 3.31
C SER A 125 -15.63 5.69 2.76
N ALA A 126 -15.84 6.65 1.86
CA ALA A 126 -14.84 7.53 1.29
C ALA A 126 -15.44 8.91 1.00
N ARG A 127 -14.59 9.94 0.86
CA ARG A 127 -15.00 11.32 0.58
C ARG A 127 -14.17 11.90 -0.55
N TRP A 128 -14.78 12.79 -1.33
CA TRP A 128 -14.12 13.64 -2.32
C TRP A 128 -14.47 15.09 -2.08
N GLU A 129 -13.48 15.96 -2.22
CA GLU A 129 -13.62 17.41 -2.09
C GLU A 129 -12.87 18.08 -3.23
N TYR A 130 -13.44 19.19 -3.71
CA TYR A 130 -12.83 19.98 -4.77
C TYR A 130 -11.58 20.71 -4.26
N ASP A 131 -10.46 20.52 -4.97
CA ASP A 131 -9.15 21.13 -4.72
C ASP A 131 -8.66 21.15 -3.24
N HIS A 132 -9.07 20.16 -2.43
CA HIS A 132 -8.64 20.06 -1.04
C HIS A 132 -7.12 19.85 -0.95
N LYS A 133 -6.44 20.71 -0.17
CA LYS A 133 -5.01 20.63 0.15
C LYS A 133 -4.82 20.77 1.67
N PRO A 134 -4.06 19.87 2.32
CA PRO A 134 -3.74 20.04 3.73
C PRO A 134 -2.82 21.25 3.93
N GLU A 135 -2.87 21.84 5.12
CA GLU A 135 -1.97 22.94 5.51
C GLU A 135 -0.51 22.46 5.53
N GLU A 136 0.41 23.21 4.93
CA GLU A 136 1.82 22.86 4.89
C GLU A 136 2.40 22.70 6.31
N GLY A 137 3.17 21.64 6.54
CA GLY A 137 3.73 21.32 7.86
C GLY A 137 2.78 20.61 8.84
N SER A 138 1.48 20.51 8.54
CA SER A 138 0.53 19.67 9.29
C SER A 138 0.87 18.18 9.21
N GLU A 139 0.28 17.36 10.09
CA GLU A 139 0.45 15.89 10.03
C GLU A 139 -0.14 15.32 8.73
N GLU A 140 -1.23 15.89 8.24
CA GLU A 140 -1.87 15.57 6.97
C GLU A 140 -0.94 15.85 5.80
N TRP A 141 -0.27 17.01 5.81
CA TRP A 141 0.73 17.35 4.79
C TRP A 141 1.95 16.45 4.86
N LYS A 142 2.45 16.09 6.05
CA LYS A 142 3.60 15.16 6.19
C LYS A 142 3.32 13.80 5.56
N LEU A 143 2.09 13.28 5.72
CA LEU A 143 1.66 12.06 5.04
C LEU A 143 1.64 12.26 3.52
N LEU A 144 1.04 13.35 3.05
CA LEU A 144 0.96 13.65 1.62
C LEU A 144 2.35 13.80 0.99
N ASP A 145 3.26 14.53 1.63
CA ASP A 145 4.66 14.68 1.22
C ASP A 145 5.33 13.30 1.09
N ALA A 146 5.20 12.43 2.08
CA ALA A 146 5.77 11.08 2.01
C ALA A 146 5.15 10.20 0.92
N CYS A 147 3.90 10.46 0.54
CA CYS A 147 3.27 9.82 -0.62
C CYS A 147 3.75 10.42 -1.95
N ILE A 148 4.07 11.70 -2.03
CA ILE A 148 4.59 12.34 -3.25
C ILE A 148 6.07 11.98 -3.44
N ASN A 149 6.85 12.08 -2.36
CA ASN A 149 8.29 11.93 -2.30
C ASN A 149 8.62 10.65 -1.49
N PRO A 150 8.76 9.48 -2.15
CA PRO A 150 9.04 8.23 -1.45
C PRO A 150 10.37 8.33 -0.70
N LYS A 151 10.39 7.84 0.55
CA LYS A 151 11.55 7.94 1.44
C LYS A 151 12.30 6.62 1.50
N GLU A 152 13.58 6.70 1.84
CA GLU A 152 14.36 5.55 2.31
C GLU A 152 14.12 5.42 3.82
N TRP A 153 13.35 4.41 4.22
CA TRP A 153 12.87 4.24 5.59
C TRP A 153 13.80 3.45 6.51
N ILE A 154 14.82 2.81 5.95
CA ILE A 154 15.78 1.93 6.65
C ILE A 154 17.19 2.45 6.42
#